data_AF-R4MK52-F1
#
_entry.id   AF-R4MK52-F1
#
_cell.length_a   1.000
_cell.length_b   1.000
_cell.length_c   1.000
_cell.angle_alpha   90.00
_cell.angle_beta   90.00
_cell.angle_gamma   90.00
#
_symmetry.space_group_name_H-M   'P 1'
#
loop_
_entity.id
_entity.type
_entity.pdbx_description
1 polymer ?
#
loop_
_entity_poly.entity_id
_entity_poly.type
_entity_poly.pdbx_seq_one_letter_code
_entity_poly.pdbx_strand_id
1 'polypeptide(L)'
;MLNNDFRHPVDTAREAAGVATLAEGRFELGLGAGHRRSEYDAAGITFDSGATRVARLIESAHLIRALLDAEPVDFDGQHYRVHAEAGSLVAPPKVRVPLLVGGNGTEVLRLGGRIADIVGLAGISHNRDATQVRFTHFDADGLADRIAVVRHAAGDRFEAIELNALIQAVVCTNDRNAAAAELAATLGGITPEQVLESPFLLLGTHEQMAEALAARQRRFGVSYWTVFDEWAVPRVGNAHHSPRSSRSCATARPADGPARAPPATGRPRRGCTAAWSPGWNDRAAPGPPAGRRHLPAGGSPRCAAARAAPYRVRRPPRPRSGAPQCVLAARQGAGPGHPAAARARTPR
;
A
#
# COMPACT_ATOMS: atom_id res chain seq x y z
N MET A 1 0.37 0.10 0.93
CA MET A 1 -0.10 1.46 0.60
C MET A 1 0.62 1.92 -0.66
N LEU A 2 -0.10 2.45 -1.64
CA LEU A 2 0.42 2.93 -2.92
C LEU A 2 0.68 4.44 -2.87
N ASN A 3 1.74 4.86 -3.56
CA ASN A 3 1.94 6.27 -3.89
C ASN A 3 1.02 6.64 -5.06
N ASN A 4 0.11 7.59 -4.84
CA ASN A 4 -0.87 8.02 -5.81
C ASN A 4 -0.26 8.48 -7.15
N ASP A 5 0.84 9.24 -7.12
CA ASP A 5 1.35 9.90 -8.32
C ASP A 5 1.95 8.94 -9.37
N PHE A 6 2.12 7.67 -9.02
CA PHE A 6 2.73 6.69 -9.92
C PHE A 6 1.74 6.07 -10.89
N ARG A 7 0.42 6.30 -10.70
CA ARG A 7 -0.62 5.61 -11.48
C ARG A 7 -1.82 6.51 -11.72
N HIS A 8 -2.50 6.25 -12.84
CA HIS A 8 -3.81 6.85 -13.09
C HIS A 8 -4.88 6.20 -12.19
N PRO A 9 -5.88 6.96 -11.67
CA PRO A 9 -6.92 6.42 -10.80
C PRO A 9 -7.73 5.29 -11.43
N VAL A 10 -8.05 5.39 -12.73
CA VAL A 10 -8.81 4.36 -13.45
C VAL A 10 -8.06 3.02 -13.47
N ASP A 11 -6.76 3.03 -13.76
CA ASP A 11 -5.95 1.80 -13.79
C ASP A 11 -5.80 1.23 -12.38
N THR A 12 -5.60 2.10 -11.39
CA THR A 12 -5.53 1.70 -9.98
C THR A 12 -6.82 1.01 -9.52
N ALA A 13 -7.99 1.57 -9.85
CA ALA A 13 -9.28 0.97 -9.52
C ALA A 13 -9.49 -0.36 -10.24
N ARG A 14 -9.15 -0.45 -11.54
CA ARG A 14 -9.25 -1.69 -12.33
C ARG A 14 -8.37 -2.80 -11.75
N GLU A 15 -7.12 -2.50 -11.43
CA GLU A 15 -6.20 -3.46 -10.83
C GLU A 15 -6.67 -3.89 -9.45
N ALA A 16 -7.09 -2.93 -8.60
CA ALA A 16 -7.63 -3.22 -7.28
C ALA A 16 -8.86 -4.12 -7.33
N ALA A 17 -9.80 -3.88 -8.24
CA ALA A 17 -10.98 -4.74 -8.42
C ALA A 17 -10.60 -6.18 -8.83
N GLY A 18 -9.62 -6.31 -9.73
CA GLY A 18 -9.07 -7.60 -10.15
C GLY A 18 -8.42 -8.36 -8.99
N VAL A 19 -7.53 -7.69 -8.23
CA VAL A 19 -6.86 -8.28 -7.07
C VAL A 19 -7.87 -8.65 -5.98
N ALA A 20 -8.83 -7.77 -5.67
CA ALA A 20 -9.86 -8.04 -4.68
C ALA A 20 -10.69 -9.28 -5.02
N THR A 21 -11.01 -9.46 -6.30
CA THR A 21 -11.73 -10.65 -6.79
C THR A 21 -10.92 -11.93 -6.57
N LEU A 22 -9.60 -11.88 -6.75
CA LEU A 22 -8.70 -13.02 -6.52
C LEU A 22 -8.39 -13.25 -5.03
N ALA A 23 -8.41 -12.19 -4.22
CA ALA A 23 -8.07 -12.24 -2.81
C ALA A 23 -9.23 -12.68 -1.91
N GLU A 24 -10.46 -12.72 -2.44
CA GLU A 24 -11.67 -13.16 -1.74
C GLU A 24 -11.89 -12.41 -0.40
N GLY A 25 -11.81 -11.08 -0.45
CA GLY A 25 -12.05 -10.21 0.71
C GLY A 25 -10.83 -9.97 1.61
N ARG A 26 -9.66 -10.52 1.26
CA ARG A 26 -8.41 -10.33 2.01
C ARG A 26 -7.53 -9.17 1.51
N PHE A 27 -8.07 -8.33 0.62
CA PHE A 27 -7.34 -7.23 0.01
C PHE A 27 -7.94 -5.90 0.42
N GLU A 28 -7.07 -4.98 0.84
CA GLU A 28 -7.37 -3.60 1.16
C GLU A 28 -6.51 -2.69 0.26
N LEU A 29 -7.12 -1.64 -0.28
CA LEU A 29 -6.41 -0.66 -1.10
C LEU A 29 -5.96 0.52 -0.23
N GLY A 30 -4.67 0.56 0.11
CA GLY A 30 -4.09 1.73 0.78
C GLY A 30 -3.56 2.78 -0.20
N LEU A 31 -3.87 4.05 0.00
CA LEU A 31 -3.40 5.20 -0.78
C LEU A 31 -2.72 6.26 0.10
N GLY A 32 -1.71 6.91 -0.45
CA GLY A 32 -1.08 8.10 0.12
C GLY A 32 -0.55 9.04 -0.96
N ALA A 33 -0.27 10.30 -0.61
CA ALA A 33 0.16 11.34 -1.55
C ALA A 33 1.63 11.23 -2.02
N GLY A 34 2.32 10.15 -1.61
CA GLY A 34 3.77 10.02 -1.75
C GLY A 34 4.54 10.92 -0.78
N HIS A 35 5.76 10.56 -0.44
CA HIS A 35 6.58 11.39 0.45
C HIS A 35 8.09 11.25 0.26
N ARG A 36 8.58 10.38 -0.64
CA ARG A 36 10.02 10.18 -0.87
C ARG A 36 10.44 10.73 -2.23
N ARG A 37 11.09 11.90 -2.25
CA ARG A 37 11.63 12.50 -3.48
C ARG A 37 12.51 11.53 -4.27
N SER A 38 13.34 10.74 -3.59
CA SER A 38 14.22 9.75 -4.23
C SER A 38 13.48 8.71 -5.08
N GLU A 39 12.25 8.33 -4.70
CA GLU A 39 11.43 7.41 -5.50
C GLU A 39 10.94 8.08 -6.79
N TYR A 40 10.62 9.38 -6.72
CA TYR A 40 10.20 10.17 -7.89
C TYR A 40 11.39 10.39 -8.84
N ASP A 41 12.55 10.78 -8.31
CA ASP A 41 13.77 10.97 -9.09
C ASP A 41 14.15 9.66 -9.81
N ALA A 42 14.10 8.52 -9.12
CA ALA A 42 14.40 7.20 -9.70
C ALA A 42 13.37 6.77 -10.76
N ALA A 43 12.10 7.16 -10.61
CA ALA A 43 11.04 6.89 -11.57
C ALA A 43 11.01 7.88 -12.75
N GLY A 44 11.79 8.97 -12.70
CA GLY A 44 11.73 10.05 -13.68
C GLY A 44 10.44 10.89 -13.61
N ILE A 45 9.78 10.91 -12.45
CA ILE A 45 8.54 11.66 -12.22
C ILE A 45 8.89 12.97 -11.50
N THR A 46 8.23 14.07 -11.87
CA THR A 46 8.44 15.35 -11.18
C THR A 46 7.91 15.29 -9.75
N PHE A 47 8.77 15.64 -8.78
CA PHE A 47 8.36 15.75 -7.38
C PHE A 47 7.73 17.12 -7.10
N ASP A 48 6.42 17.21 -7.36
CA ASP A 48 5.63 18.42 -7.13
C ASP A 48 5.47 18.77 -5.65
N SER A 49 4.96 19.98 -5.38
CA SER A 49 4.68 20.45 -4.03
C SER A 49 3.73 19.49 -3.28
N GLY A 50 3.90 19.40 -1.95
CA GLY A 50 3.02 18.57 -1.12
C GLY A 50 1.53 18.90 -1.29
N ALA A 51 1.18 20.19 -1.45
CA ALA A 51 -0.19 20.62 -1.69
C ALA A 51 -0.75 20.08 -3.02
N THR A 52 0.04 20.14 -4.10
CA THR A 52 -0.33 19.59 -5.41
C THR A 52 -0.53 18.08 -5.35
N ARG A 53 0.38 17.36 -4.68
CA ARG A 53 0.30 15.90 -4.55
C ARG A 53 -0.90 15.46 -3.70
N VAL A 54 -1.22 16.22 -2.64
CA VAL A 54 -2.44 16.01 -1.86
C VAL A 54 -3.71 16.31 -2.66
N ALA A 55 -3.73 17.38 -3.46
CA ALA A 55 -4.86 17.69 -4.34
C ALA A 55 -5.11 16.56 -5.35
N ARG A 56 -4.06 16.01 -5.96
CA ARG A 56 -4.15 14.81 -6.83
C ARG A 56 -4.69 13.59 -6.08
N LEU A 57 -4.20 13.32 -4.87
CA LEU A 57 -4.72 12.22 -4.04
C LEU A 57 -6.21 12.39 -3.76
N ILE A 58 -6.67 13.60 -3.45
CA ILE A 58 -8.09 13.88 -3.19
C ILE A 58 -8.94 13.53 -4.41
N GLU A 59 -8.60 14.05 -5.60
CA GLU A 59 -9.37 13.74 -6.82
C GLU A 59 -9.32 12.24 -7.15
N SER A 60 -8.13 11.64 -7.10
CA SER A 60 -7.90 10.23 -7.39
C SER A 60 -8.68 9.30 -6.46
N ALA A 61 -8.70 9.57 -5.15
CA ALA A 61 -9.39 8.71 -4.19
C ALA A 61 -10.92 8.74 -4.37
N HIS A 62 -11.52 9.89 -4.70
CA HIS A 62 -12.95 9.96 -5.02
C HIS A 62 -13.27 9.17 -6.30
N LEU A 63 -12.45 9.34 -7.36
CA LEU A 63 -12.59 8.58 -8.60
C LEU A 63 -12.48 7.07 -8.36
N ILE A 64 -11.46 6.64 -7.61
CA ILE A 64 -11.24 5.22 -7.28
C ILE A 64 -12.43 4.66 -6.49
N ARG A 65 -12.93 5.40 -5.49
CA ARG A 65 -14.09 4.96 -4.69
C ARG A 65 -15.33 4.75 -5.56
N ALA A 66 -15.68 5.74 -6.38
CA ALA A 66 -16.82 5.66 -7.30
C ALA A 66 -16.69 4.50 -8.30
N LEU A 67 -15.52 4.34 -8.92
CA LEU A 67 -15.25 3.24 -9.86
C LEU A 67 -15.34 1.87 -9.19
N LEU A 68 -14.87 1.73 -7.95
CA LEU A 68 -14.95 0.48 -7.19
C LEU A 68 -16.37 0.17 -6.69
N ASP A 69 -17.21 1.19 -6.45
CA ASP A 69 -18.64 1.02 -6.15
C ASP A 69 -19.49 0.83 -7.42
N ALA A 70 -18.86 0.85 -8.59
CA ALA A 70 -19.51 0.81 -9.90
C ALA A 70 -20.55 1.93 -10.09
N GLU A 71 -20.29 3.11 -9.53
CA GLU A 71 -21.08 4.31 -9.75
C GLU A 71 -20.73 4.91 -11.13
N PRO A 72 -21.67 5.63 -11.77
CA PRO A 72 -21.33 6.47 -12.91
C PRO A 72 -20.40 7.59 -12.46
N VAL A 73 -19.45 7.95 -13.31
CA VAL A 73 -18.47 9.00 -13.05
C VAL A 73 -18.62 10.09 -14.10
N ASP A 74 -18.90 11.30 -13.65
CA ASP A 74 -18.83 12.53 -14.43
C ASP A 74 -17.97 13.52 -13.66
N PHE A 75 -16.66 13.49 -13.93
CA PHE A 75 -15.67 14.17 -13.09
C PHE A 75 -14.72 15.02 -13.94
N ASP A 76 -14.78 16.33 -13.74
CA ASP A 76 -13.89 17.32 -14.34
C ASP A 76 -13.03 18.02 -13.28
N GLY A 77 -12.01 17.32 -12.80
CA GLY A 77 -11.04 17.84 -11.85
C GLY A 77 -9.93 18.68 -12.49
N GLN A 78 -9.09 19.25 -11.63
CA GLN A 78 -7.88 19.96 -12.06
C GLN A 78 -6.80 19.00 -12.55
N HIS A 79 -6.78 17.77 -12.02
CA HIS A 79 -5.76 16.78 -12.31
C HIS A 79 -6.27 15.62 -13.16
N TYR A 80 -7.54 15.24 -12.99
CA TYR A 80 -8.14 14.14 -13.74
C TYR A 80 -9.48 14.55 -14.35
N ARG A 81 -9.73 14.08 -15.58
CA ARG A 81 -11.04 14.17 -16.23
C ARG A 81 -11.49 12.77 -16.63
N VAL A 82 -12.64 12.34 -16.15
CA VAL A 82 -13.16 10.99 -16.38
C VAL A 82 -14.68 11.08 -16.55
N HIS A 83 -15.17 10.55 -17.67
CA HIS A 83 -16.60 10.40 -17.94
C HIS A 83 -16.86 8.94 -18.30
N ALA A 84 -17.67 8.26 -17.49
CA ALA A 84 -17.89 6.83 -17.61
C ALA A 84 -19.25 6.45 -17.04
N GLU A 85 -19.99 5.63 -17.78
CA GLU A 85 -21.16 4.96 -17.25
C GLU A 85 -20.76 3.97 -16.15
N ALA A 86 -21.71 3.68 -15.25
CA ALA A 86 -21.57 2.69 -14.19
C ALA A 86 -21.00 1.36 -14.72
N GLY A 87 -19.90 0.90 -14.14
CA GLY A 87 -19.28 -0.38 -14.49
C GLY A 87 -18.57 -0.44 -15.86
N SER A 88 -18.54 0.65 -16.63
CA SER A 88 -17.99 0.65 -18.01
C SER A 88 -16.46 0.58 -18.04
N LEU A 89 -15.77 1.21 -17.08
CA LEU A 89 -14.30 1.20 -17.00
C LEU A 89 -13.75 0.11 -16.08
N VAL A 90 -14.49 -0.19 -15.01
CA VAL A 90 -14.13 -1.14 -13.95
C VAL A 90 -15.35 -1.99 -13.67
N ALA A 91 -15.24 -3.31 -13.87
CA ALA A 91 -16.30 -4.22 -13.49
C ALA A 91 -16.46 -4.21 -11.95
N PRO A 92 -17.70 -4.18 -11.41
CA PRO A 92 -17.92 -4.18 -9.98
C PRO A 92 -17.20 -5.37 -9.32
N PRO A 93 -16.35 -5.14 -8.31
CA PRO A 93 -15.70 -6.23 -7.59
C PRO A 93 -16.76 -7.07 -6.85
N LYS A 94 -16.55 -8.39 -6.75
CA LYS A 94 -17.49 -9.30 -6.07
C LYS A 94 -17.64 -9.02 -4.58
N VAL A 95 -16.62 -8.42 -3.99
CA VAL A 95 -16.55 -8.00 -2.59
C VAL A 95 -16.18 -6.53 -2.57
N ARG A 96 -16.73 -5.78 -1.62
CA ARG A 96 -16.33 -4.38 -1.42
C ARG A 96 -14.84 -4.34 -1.12
N VAL A 97 -14.13 -3.42 -1.77
CA VAL A 97 -12.71 -3.17 -1.52
C VAL A 97 -12.60 -2.10 -0.44
N PRO A 98 -12.06 -2.40 0.76
CA PRO A 98 -11.80 -1.39 1.76
C PRO A 98 -10.75 -0.40 1.27
N LEU A 99 -11.06 0.89 1.41
CA LEU A 99 -10.15 1.98 1.08
C LEU A 99 -9.45 2.47 2.35
N LEU A 100 -8.13 2.35 2.40
CA LEU A 100 -7.28 2.94 3.42
C LEU A 100 -6.66 4.23 2.89
N VAL A 101 -6.84 5.35 3.59
CA VAL A 101 -6.14 6.61 3.30
C VAL A 101 -5.12 6.88 4.39
N GLY A 102 -3.84 6.92 4.01
CA GLY A 102 -2.73 7.08 4.95
C GLY A 102 -2.03 8.43 4.82
N GLY A 103 -1.77 9.06 5.96
CA GLY A 103 -1.01 10.30 6.03
C GLY A 103 -1.25 11.05 7.34
N ASN A 104 -0.44 12.08 7.59
CA ASN A 104 -0.52 12.87 8.82
C ASN A 104 -0.98 14.34 8.59
N GLY A 105 -1.08 14.75 7.31
CA GLY A 105 -1.52 16.08 6.92
C GLY A 105 -3.04 16.25 7.06
N THR A 106 -3.47 17.42 7.51
CA THR A 106 -4.89 17.72 7.79
C THR A 106 -5.82 17.42 6.62
N GLU A 107 -5.47 17.80 5.39
CA GLU A 107 -6.31 17.53 4.22
C GLU A 107 -6.40 16.04 3.86
N VAL A 108 -5.34 15.27 4.09
CA VAL A 108 -5.34 13.81 3.88
C VAL A 108 -6.22 13.12 4.92
N LEU A 109 -6.15 13.55 6.18
CA LEU A 109 -7.01 13.04 7.24
C LEU A 109 -8.47 13.42 7.05
N ARG A 110 -8.73 14.64 6.57
CA ARG A 110 -10.08 15.07 6.19
C ARG A 110 -10.64 14.23 5.04
N LEU A 111 -9.83 13.93 4.02
CA LEU A 111 -10.20 13.01 2.96
C LEU A 111 -10.54 11.63 3.54
N GLY A 112 -9.66 11.09 4.38
CA GLY A 112 -9.86 9.80 5.06
C GLY A 112 -11.18 9.75 5.83
N GLY A 113 -11.45 10.77 6.65
CA GLY A 113 -12.71 10.87 7.41
C GLY A 113 -13.96 10.88 6.53
N ARG A 114 -13.90 11.49 5.34
CA ARG A 114 -15.05 11.59 4.44
C ARG A 114 -15.35 10.29 3.68
N ILE A 115 -14.33 9.62 3.16
CA ILE A 115 -14.54 8.55 2.16
C ILE A 115 -13.87 7.21 2.47
N ALA A 116 -12.89 7.17 3.39
CA ALA A 116 -12.16 5.94 3.66
C ALA A 116 -12.94 5.01 4.59
N ASP A 117 -12.59 3.73 4.49
CA ASP A 117 -12.99 2.69 5.44
C ASP A 117 -11.97 2.58 6.58
N ILE A 118 -10.69 2.88 6.27
CA ILE A 118 -9.57 2.85 7.22
C ILE A 118 -8.77 4.14 7.10
N VAL A 119 -8.38 4.75 8.22
CA VAL A 119 -7.48 5.92 8.24
C VAL A 119 -6.15 5.56 8.88
N GLY A 120 -5.06 5.68 8.12
CA GLY A 120 -3.71 5.33 8.54
C GLY A 120 -2.91 6.52 9.09
N LEU A 121 -2.58 6.46 10.37
CA LEU A 121 -1.85 7.49 11.11
C LEU A 121 -0.37 7.10 11.24
N ALA A 122 0.55 7.99 10.87
CA ALA A 122 1.98 7.67 10.84
C ALA A 122 2.82 8.44 11.88
N GLY A 123 2.28 9.47 12.52
CA GLY A 123 3.02 10.29 13.50
C GLY A 123 4.19 11.10 12.93
N ILE A 124 4.44 10.99 11.63
CA ILE A 124 5.55 11.61 10.93
C ILE A 124 4.99 12.47 9.79
N SER A 125 5.58 13.65 9.62
CA SER A 125 5.46 14.46 8.42
C SER A 125 6.84 14.67 7.81
N HIS A 126 6.88 15.12 6.56
CA HIS A 126 8.14 15.52 5.91
C HIS A 126 8.20 17.04 5.76
N ASN A 127 9.41 17.61 5.75
CA ASN A 127 9.60 18.98 5.31
C ASN A 127 9.22 19.14 3.82
N ARG A 128 9.14 20.38 3.34
CA ARG A 128 8.66 20.72 1.98
C ARG A 128 9.39 19.94 0.88
N ASP A 129 10.69 19.70 1.06
CA ASP A 129 11.53 19.03 0.07
C ASP A 129 11.64 17.51 0.27
N ALA A 130 10.96 16.98 1.29
CA ALA A 130 11.01 15.59 1.71
C ALA A 130 12.39 15.04 2.10
N THR A 131 13.31 15.94 2.47
CA THR A 131 14.67 15.61 2.90
C THR A 131 14.77 15.39 4.41
N GLN A 132 13.81 15.89 5.19
CA GLN A 132 13.81 15.76 6.65
C GLN A 132 12.48 15.21 7.14
N VAL A 133 12.58 14.21 8.01
CA VAL A 133 11.50 13.68 8.83
C VAL A 133 11.21 14.69 9.94
N ARG A 134 9.94 15.02 10.13
CA ARG A 134 9.45 15.82 11.26
C ARG A 134 8.50 14.96 12.08
N PHE A 135 8.80 14.81 13.35
CA PHE A 135 7.96 14.12 14.34
C PHE A 135 6.78 15.01 14.78
N THR A 136 6.00 15.49 13.82
CA THR A 136 4.81 16.30 14.09
C THR A 136 3.70 15.40 14.60
N HIS A 137 3.17 15.69 15.77
CA HIS A 137 2.11 14.89 16.40
C HIS A 137 2.57 13.47 16.77
N PHE A 138 3.85 13.31 17.15
CA PHE A 138 4.47 12.02 17.43
C PHE A 138 4.33 11.57 18.88
N ASP A 139 3.64 12.36 19.70
CA ASP A 139 3.25 12.10 21.08
C ASP A 139 1.75 11.74 21.17
N ALA A 140 1.28 11.50 22.40
CA ALA A 140 -0.09 11.11 22.68
C ALA A 140 -1.12 12.20 22.33
N ASP A 141 -0.82 13.46 22.63
CA ASP A 141 -1.71 14.59 22.38
C ASP A 141 -1.80 14.89 20.88
N GLY A 142 -0.66 14.77 20.19
CA GLY A 142 -0.59 14.81 18.74
C GLY A 142 -1.46 13.75 18.08
N LEU A 143 -1.33 12.48 18.49
CA LEU A 143 -2.18 11.41 17.96
C LEU A 143 -3.67 11.71 18.20
N ALA A 144 -4.04 12.16 19.40
CA ALA A 144 -5.42 12.53 19.73
C ALA A 144 -5.95 13.67 18.85
N ASP A 145 -5.15 14.70 18.62
CA ASP A 145 -5.48 15.82 17.73
C ASP A 145 -5.71 15.36 16.29
N ARG A 146 -4.83 14.48 15.76
CA ARG A 146 -5.01 13.92 14.40
C ARG A 146 -6.28 13.07 14.30
N ILE A 147 -6.60 12.28 15.32
CA ILE A 147 -7.87 11.53 15.39
C ILE A 147 -9.07 12.50 15.43
N ALA A 148 -8.97 13.63 16.14
CA ALA A 148 -10.02 14.64 16.17
C ALA A 148 -10.29 15.25 14.79
N VAL A 149 -9.24 15.47 13.98
CA VAL A 149 -9.40 15.92 12.57
C VAL A 149 -10.22 14.90 11.76
N VAL A 150 -9.91 13.61 11.90
CA VAL A 150 -10.65 12.53 11.21
C VAL A 150 -12.10 12.52 11.69
N ARG A 151 -12.33 12.57 13.00
CA ARG A 151 -13.67 12.58 13.61
C ARG A 151 -14.51 13.74 13.13
N HIS A 152 -13.94 14.94 13.11
CA HIS A 152 -14.65 16.12 12.63
C HIS A 152 -15.02 16.01 11.15
N ALA A 153 -14.12 15.50 10.30
CA ALA A 153 -14.38 15.33 8.88
C ALA A 153 -15.39 14.20 8.58
N ALA A 154 -15.43 13.16 9.42
CA ALA A 154 -16.33 12.03 9.29
C ALA A 154 -17.75 12.35 9.77
N GLY A 155 -17.91 13.11 10.86
CA GLY A 155 -19.22 13.28 11.49
C GLY A 155 -19.80 11.93 11.93
N ASP A 156 -21.06 11.65 11.60
CA ASP A 156 -21.79 10.48 12.08
C ASP A 156 -21.17 9.13 11.64
N ARG A 157 -20.43 9.10 10.53
CA ARG A 157 -19.79 7.85 10.05
C ARG A 157 -18.49 7.50 10.77
N PHE A 158 -18.03 8.31 11.73
CA PHE A 158 -16.73 8.07 12.37
C PHE A 158 -16.64 6.67 12.99
N GLU A 159 -17.71 6.19 13.61
CA GLU A 159 -17.75 4.86 14.24
C GLU A 159 -17.70 3.70 13.23
N ALA A 160 -17.87 3.97 11.93
CA ALA A 160 -17.70 3.00 10.85
C ALA A 160 -16.28 3.02 10.25
N ILE A 161 -15.41 3.92 10.71
CA ILE A 161 -14.03 4.04 10.24
C ILE A 161 -13.12 3.31 11.19
N GLU A 162 -12.32 2.39 10.67
CA GLU A 162 -11.26 1.76 11.43
C GLU A 162 -10.02 2.67 11.48
N LEU A 163 -9.49 2.88 12.68
CA LEU A 163 -8.26 3.62 12.87
C LEU A 163 -7.06 2.68 12.79
N ASN A 164 -6.18 2.96 11.83
CA ASN A 164 -4.89 2.31 11.67
C ASN A 164 -3.76 3.24 12.14
N ALA A 165 -2.72 2.69 12.76
CA ALA A 165 -1.50 3.43 13.04
C ALA A 165 -0.23 2.61 12.75
N LEU A 166 0.76 3.28 12.17
CA LEU A 166 2.06 2.69 11.84
C LEU A 166 3.06 2.90 12.99
N ILE A 167 3.51 1.80 13.57
CA ILE A 167 4.66 1.77 14.47
C ILE A 167 5.94 1.92 13.64
N GLN A 168 6.70 2.97 13.93
CA GLN A 168 7.90 3.36 13.20
C GLN A 168 9.13 2.52 13.58
N ALA A 169 9.17 1.99 14.81
CA ALA A 169 10.21 1.06 15.24
C ALA A 169 9.71 0.15 16.37
N VAL A 170 10.19 -1.10 16.32
CA VAL A 170 10.03 -2.11 17.37
C VAL A 170 11.41 -2.50 17.86
N VAL A 171 11.69 -2.30 19.14
CA VAL A 171 12.98 -2.59 19.78
C VAL A 171 12.74 -3.49 20.99
N CYS A 172 12.98 -4.79 20.80
CA CYS A 172 12.91 -5.77 21.87
C CYS A 172 14.11 -5.62 22.81
N THR A 173 13.87 -5.26 24.07
CA THR A 173 14.92 -4.97 25.06
C THR A 173 14.42 -5.15 26.49
N ASN A 174 15.33 -5.49 27.40
CA ASN A 174 15.08 -5.43 28.85
C ASN A 174 15.49 -4.07 29.46
N ASP A 175 16.23 -3.24 28.72
CA ASP A 175 16.62 -1.90 29.11
C ASP A 175 16.04 -0.87 28.13
N ARG A 176 14.85 -0.38 28.47
CA ARG A 176 14.11 0.59 27.65
C ARG A 176 14.79 1.95 27.61
N ASN A 177 15.45 2.36 28.69
CA ASN A 177 16.08 3.68 28.78
C ASN A 177 17.32 3.75 27.89
N ALA A 178 18.17 2.71 27.92
CA ALA A 178 19.30 2.62 27.02
C ALA A 178 18.87 2.58 25.54
N ALA A 179 17.86 1.75 25.22
CA ALA A 179 17.33 1.67 23.86
C ALA A 179 16.69 2.99 23.38
N ALA A 180 16.00 3.70 24.28
CA ALA A 180 15.44 5.01 23.96
C ALA A 180 16.51 6.05 23.68
N ALA A 181 17.60 6.06 24.47
CA ALA A 181 18.74 6.95 24.24
C ALA A 181 19.42 6.69 22.89
N GLU A 182 19.64 5.42 22.54
CA GLU A 182 20.21 5.01 21.25
C GLU A 182 19.30 5.38 20.07
N LEU A 183 18.00 5.11 20.19
CA LEU A 183 17.03 5.43 19.15
C LEU A 183 16.88 6.95 18.98
N ALA A 184 16.86 7.72 20.06
CA ALA A 184 16.83 9.18 20.02
C ALA A 184 18.07 9.74 19.30
N ALA A 185 19.26 9.20 19.58
CA ALA A 185 20.49 9.58 18.90
C ALA A 185 20.47 9.22 17.39
N THR A 186 19.86 8.08 17.04
CA THR A 186 19.77 7.59 15.65
C THR A 186 18.76 8.39 14.82
N LEU A 187 17.58 8.65 15.39
CA LEU A 187 16.52 9.40 14.71
C LEU A 187 16.85 10.89 14.61
N GLY A 188 17.47 11.46 15.64
CA GLY A 188 17.77 12.88 15.73
C GLY A 188 16.51 13.74 15.90
N GLY A 189 16.62 14.87 16.63
CA GLY A 189 15.50 15.80 16.79
C GLY A 189 14.35 15.31 17.67
N ILE A 190 14.60 14.29 18.52
CA ILE A 190 13.69 13.76 19.53
C ILE A 190 14.49 13.37 20.78
N THR A 191 13.92 13.54 21.99
CA THR A 191 14.58 13.13 23.24
C THR A 191 14.27 11.67 23.61
N PRO A 192 15.07 11.03 24.49
CA PRO A 192 14.77 9.68 24.99
C PRO A 192 13.39 9.59 25.67
N GLU A 193 12.98 10.62 26.39
CA GLU A 193 11.66 10.68 27.04
C GLU A 193 10.54 10.69 25.99
N GLN A 194 10.68 11.52 24.95
CA GLN A 194 9.72 11.56 23.83
C GLN A 194 9.68 10.23 23.07
N VAL A 195 10.80 9.51 22.97
CA VAL A 195 10.84 8.16 22.40
C VAL A 195 10.04 7.17 23.25
N LEU A 196 10.20 7.22 24.58
CA LEU A 196 9.49 6.32 25.51
C LEU A 196 7.98 6.59 25.55
N GLU A 197 7.57 7.84 25.38
CA GLU A 197 6.17 8.28 25.44
C GLU A 197 5.44 8.17 24.09
N SER A 198 6.17 8.02 22.98
CA SER A 198 5.56 8.01 21.64
C SER A 198 4.61 6.83 21.45
N PRO A 199 3.37 7.06 20.96
CA PRO A 199 2.45 5.99 20.59
C PRO A 199 2.87 5.26 19.30
N PHE A 200 3.85 5.79 18.56
CA PHE A 200 4.32 5.25 17.29
C PHE A 200 5.62 4.44 17.44
N LEU A 201 6.12 4.25 18.66
CA LEU A 201 7.29 3.43 18.94
C LEU A 201 6.94 2.31 19.94
N LEU A 202 7.64 1.19 19.83
CA LEU A 202 7.53 0.07 20.77
C LEU A 202 8.93 -0.30 21.26
N LEU A 203 9.18 -0.12 22.56
CA LEU A 203 10.45 -0.44 23.21
C LEU A 203 10.14 -1.23 24.48
N GLY A 204 10.74 -2.41 24.64
CA GLY A 204 10.60 -3.23 25.85
C GLY A 204 10.51 -4.71 25.56
N THR A 205 10.04 -5.49 26.55
CA THR A 205 9.74 -6.91 26.36
C THR A 205 8.46 -7.08 25.52
N HIS A 206 8.23 -8.28 25.01
CA HIS A 206 6.99 -8.60 24.28
C HIS A 206 5.74 -8.33 25.13
N GLU A 207 5.77 -8.66 26.43
CA GLU A 207 4.64 -8.38 27.33
C GLU A 207 4.40 -6.88 27.49
N GLN A 208 5.47 -6.09 27.69
CA GLN A 208 5.37 -4.63 27.82
C GLN A 208 4.82 -3.99 26.54
N MET A 209 5.27 -4.45 25.37
CA MET A 209 4.81 -3.95 24.08
C MET A 209 3.34 -4.31 23.84
N ALA A 210 2.93 -5.53 24.15
CA ALA A 210 1.53 -5.96 24.07
C ALA A 210 0.62 -5.14 25.00
N GLU A 211 1.06 -4.92 26.24
CA GLU A 211 0.35 -4.08 27.21
C GLU A 211 0.22 -2.63 26.73
N ALA A 212 1.29 -2.06 26.16
CA ALA A 212 1.29 -0.73 25.59
C ALA A 212 0.28 -0.60 24.43
N LEU A 213 0.24 -1.57 23.52
CA LEU A 213 -0.73 -1.59 22.41
C LEU A 213 -2.17 -1.69 22.93
N ALA A 214 -2.43 -2.56 23.92
CA ALA A 214 -3.75 -2.69 24.52
C ALA A 214 -4.18 -1.40 25.24
N ALA A 215 -3.26 -0.72 25.94
CA ALA A 215 -3.52 0.57 26.56
C ALA A 215 -3.81 1.67 25.53
N ARG A 216 -3.06 1.71 24.42
CA ARG A 216 -3.28 2.65 23.32
C ARG A 216 -4.63 2.41 22.63
N GLN A 217 -5.02 1.16 22.42
CA GLN A 217 -6.35 0.83 21.88
C GLN A 217 -7.46 1.35 22.80
N ARG A 218 -7.37 1.13 24.12
CA ARG A 218 -8.34 1.66 25.09
C ARG A 218 -8.40 3.19 25.10
N ARG A 219 -7.25 3.86 24.96
CA ARG A 219 -7.16 5.32 25.03
C ARG A 219 -7.60 6.02 23.74
N PHE A 220 -7.18 5.50 22.59
CA PHE A 220 -7.32 6.18 21.29
C PHE A 220 -8.33 5.53 20.35
N GLY A 221 -8.78 4.31 20.63
CA GLY A 221 -9.66 3.55 19.74
C GLY A 221 -8.95 2.96 18.52
N VAL A 222 -7.61 3.00 18.46
CA VAL A 222 -6.84 2.39 17.37
C VAL A 222 -6.84 0.87 17.52
N SER A 223 -7.54 0.17 16.63
CA SER A 223 -7.67 -1.29 16.59
C SER A 223 -6.67 -1.97 15.66
N TYR A 224 -6.15 -1.25 14.67
CA TYR A 224 -5.25 -1.78 13.65
C TYR A 224 -3.86 -1.16 13.78
N TRP A 225 -2.89 -1.95 14.25
CA TRP A 225 -1.48 -1.55 14.30
C TRP A 225 -0.70 -2.21 13.17
N THR A 226 -0.01 -1.41 12.37
CA THR A 226 0.98 -1.91 11.42
C THR A 226 2.36 -1.72 12.03
N VAL A 227 3.18 -2.76 12.03
CA VAL A 227 4.56 -2.71 12.51
C VAL A 227 5.50 -3.00 11.34
N PHE A 228 6.67 -2.39 11.34
CA PHE A 228 7.79 -2.97 10.59
C PHE A 228 8.25 -4.25 11.29
N ASP A 229 8.92 -5.13 10.54
CA ASP A 229 9.66 -6.23 11.14
C ASP A 229 10.71 -5.67 12.13
N GLU A 230 11.18 -6.48 13.08
CA GLU A 230 12.02 -6.02 14.18
C GLU A 230 13.16 -5.11 13.68
N TRP A 231 13.30 -3.93 14.30
CA TRP A 231 14.39 -3.03 13.95
C TRP A 231 15.70 -3.65 14.46
N ALA A 232 16.41 -4.35 13.59
CA ALA A 232 17.77 -4.76 13.87
C ALA A 232 18.64 -3.49 13.94
N VAL A 233 18.90 -3.02 15.16
CA VAL A 233 19.88 -1.96 15.40
C VAL A 233 21.18 -2.37 14.71
N PRO A 234 21.72 -1.58 13.75
CA PRO A 234 23.01 -1.87 13.16
C PRO A 234 24.04 -1.85 14.27
N ARG A 235 24.55 -3.02 14.68
CA ARG A 235 25.65 -3.10 15.64
C ARG A 235 26.82 -2.31 15.08
N VAL A 236 27.14 -1.17 15.69
CA VAL A 236 28.35 -0.42 15.37
C VAL A 236 29.54 -1.27 15.86
N GLY A 237 30.11 -2.07 14.95
CA GLY A 237 31.31 -2.87 15.23
C GLY A 237 31.40 -4.20 14.47
N ASN A 238 31.70 -4.12 13.18
CA ASN A 238 32.73 -4.89 12.45
C ASN A 238 32.31 -5.09 10.99
N ALA A 239 33.20 -4.60 10.11
CA ALA A 239 33.12 -4.75 8.68
C ALA A 239 33.12 -6.24 8.27
N HIS A 240 32.40 -6.49 7.17
CA HIS A 240 32.25 -7.75 6.46
C HIS A 240 31.46 -8.82 7.22
N HIS A 241 30.20 -9.03 6.84
CA HIS A 241 29.66 -10.33 6.42
C HIS A 241 28.32 -10.08 5.71
N SER A 242 28.19 -10.62 4.49
CA SER A 242 27.01 -10.49 3.63
C SER A 242 25.79 -11.19 4.25
N PRO A 243 24.57 -10.64 4.19
CA PRO A 243 23.40 -11.25 4.83
C PRO A 243 22.98 -12.50 4.06
N ARG A 244 23.19 -13.68 4.66
CA ARG A 244 22.54 -14.92 4.22
C ARG A 244 21.08 -14.89 4.67
N SER A 245 20.20 -15.05 3.69
CA SER A 245 18.76 -15.31 3.85
C SER A 245 18.46 -16.36 4.93
N SER A 246 17.52 -15.99 5.80
CA SER A 246 16.57 -16.84 6.55
C SER A 246 16.81 -18.36 6.49
N ARG A 247 17.17 -18.97 7.62
CA ARG A 247 16.90 -20.40 7.87
C ARG A 247 15.90 -20.52 9.00
N SER A 248 14.74 -21.05 8.65
CA SER A 248 13.75 -21.58 9.58
C SER A 248 14.38 -22.67 10.44
N CYS A 249 14.02 -22.66 11.72
CA CYS A 249 14.22 -23.76 12.66
C CYS A 249 13.68 -25.06 12.04
N ALA A 250 14.58 -26.00 11.72
CA ALA A 250 14.23 -27.37 11.44
C ALA A 250 15.25 -28.29 12.13
N THR A 251 14.70 -29.21 12.91
CA THR A 251 15.31 -30.19 13.78
C THR A 251 16.50 -30.96 13.19
N ALA A 252 17.52 -31.18 14.02
CA ALA A 252 18.73 -31.92 13.71
C ALA A 252 18.49 -33.43 13.47
N ARG A 253 19.20 -33.99 12.48
CA ARG A 253 19.70 -35.37 12.46
C ARG A 253 20.97 -35.45 11.59
N PRO A 254 21.97 -36.27 11.95
CA PRO A 254 23.30 -36.23 11.34
C PRO A 254 23.41 -37.19 10.15
N ALA A 255 24.25 -36.85 9.17
CA ALA A 255 24.76 -37.81 8.20
C ALA A 255 26.20 -37.42 7.79
N ASP A 256 27.06 -38.41 7.85
CA ASP A 256 28.50 -38.42 7.62
C ASP A 256 28.90 -38.20 6.15
N GLY A 257 30.15 -37.74 5.93
CA GLY A 257 30.97 -38.14 4.77
C GLY A 257 31.35 -37.03 3.77
N PRO A 258 32.56 -37.09 3.16
CA PRO A 258 33.37 -35.89 2.95
C PRO A 258 33.39 -35.30 1.52
N ALA A 259 33.89 -34.06 1.48
CA ALA A 259 34.05 -33.17 0.35
C ALA A 259 35.00 -33.67 -0.76
N ARG A 260 34.72 -33.26 -2.01
CA ARG A 260 35.69 -33.17 -3.11
C ARG A 260 35.52 -31.89 -3.92
N ALA A 261 36.66 -31.27 -4.22
CA ALA A 261 36.86 -30.03 -4.98
C ALA A 261 36.72 -30.24 -6.52
N PRO A 262 36.59 -29.16 -7.32
CA PRO A 262 36.25 -29.24 -8.75
C PRO A 262 37.49 -29.22 -9.66
N PRO A 263 37.39 -29.61 -10.95
CA PRO A 263 38.38 -29.23 -11.94
C PRO A 263 37.89 -28.06 -12.82
N ALA A 264 38.83 -27.14 -13.03
CA ALA A 264 38.80 -26.13 -14.08
C ALA A 264 39.21 -26.72 -15.44
N THR A 265 38.67 -26.20 -16.54
CA THR A 265 39.34 -25.96 -17.86
C THR A 265 38.31 -25.53 -18.91
N GLY A 266 38.66 -24.53 -19.74
CA GLY A 266 37.92 -24.19 -20.98
C GLY A 266 37.82 -22.70 -21.34
N ARG A 267 38.90 -22.12 -21.90
CA ARG A 267 38.99 -20.80 -22.57
C ARG A 267 38.16 -20.74 -23.89
N PRO A 268 38.14 -19.63 -24.67
CA PRO A 268 37.42 -18.37 -24.47
C PRO A 268 36.46 -18.06 -25.65
N ARG A 269 35.46 -17.18 -25.49
CA ARG A 269 34.73 -16.61 -26.64
C ARG A 269 34.65 -15.09 -26.57
N ARG A 270 35.21 -14.47 -27.62
CA ARG A 270 34.86 -13.23 -28.33
C ARG A 270 33.60 -12.56 -27.75
N GLY A 271 33.62 -11.32 -27.27
CA GLY A 271 34.08 -10.13 -27.97
C GLY A 271 32.93 -9.58 -28.82
N CYS A 272 32.01 -8.84 -28.20
CA CYS A 272 31.07 -7.91 -28.85
C CYS A 272 30.74 -6.79 -27.86
N THR A 273 31.55 -5.75 -27.89
CA THR A 273 31.20 -4.40 -27.46
C THR A 273 30.31 -3.79 -28.54
N ALA A 274 29.11 -3.35 -28.17
CA ALA A 274 28.34 -2.41 -28.98
C ALA A 274 28.16 -1.14 -28.14
N ALA A 275 29.15 -0.26 -28.27
CA ALA A 275 29.01 1.15 -27.96
C ALA A 275 28.13 1.77 -29.05
N TRP A 276 27.07 2.47 -28.66
CA TRP A 276 26.35 3.39 -29.52
C TRP A 276 26.91 4.79 -29.28
N SER A 277 27.57 5.33 -30.29
CA SER A 277 27.96 6.74 -30.36
C SER A 277 26.83 7.58 -30.97
N PRO A 278 26.76 8.88 -30.64
CA PRO A 278 25.65 9.77 -31.00
C PRO A 278 25.92 10.52 -32.29
N GLY A 279 24.85 11.08 -32.86
CA GLY A 279 24.94 12.27 -33.71
C GLY A 279 23.99 12.22 -34.89
N TRP A 280 22.92 13.02 -34.84
CA TRP A 280 22.47 13.84 -35.97
C TRP A 280 21.95 15.18 -35.43
N ASN A 281 22.45 16.24 -36.05
CA ASN A 281 22.35 17.64 -35.65
C ASN A 281 21.12 18.34 -36.28
N ASP A 282 20.71 19.42 -35.60
CA ASP A 282 20.18 20.71 -36.07
C ASP A 282 18.91 20.78 -36.94
N ARG A 283 17.84 21.43 -36.42
CA ARG A 283 17.56 22.88 -36.61
C ARG A 283 16.18 23.27 -36.02
N ALA A 284 16.11 24.50 -35.52
CA ALA A 284 14.94 25.14 -34.91
C ALA A 284 14.05 25.91 -35.92
N ALA A 285 12.71 25.75 -35.78
CA ALA A 285 11.52 26.66 -35.84
C ALA A 285 11.39 27.81 -36.89
N PRO A 286 10.23 28.55 -37.04
CA PRO A 286 8.82 28.36 -36.61
C PRO A 286 7.71 28.69 -37.69
N GLY A 287 6.41 28.42 -37.38
CA GLY A 287 5.25 29.29 -37.73
C GLY A 287 4.26 28.91 -38.90
N PRO A 288 2.92 29.11 -38.75
CA PRO A 288 1.85 28.64 -39.69
C PRO A 288 1.24 29.75 -40.59
N PRO A 289 0.24 29.51 -41.51
CA PRO A 289 -1.19 29.47 -41.13
C PRO A 289 -2.17 28.60 -41.99
N ALA A 290 -3.38 28.44 -41.41
CA ALA A 290 -4.74 28.11 -41.88
C ALA A 290 -5.11 27.73 -43.34
N GLY A 291 -6.08 26.80 -43.47
CA GLY A 291 -6.96 26.65 -44.65
C GLY A 291 -7.97 25.50 -44.56
N ARG A 292 -9.27 25.82 -44.38
CA ARG A 292 -10.42 24.88 -44.49
C ARG A 292 -10.65 24.45 -45.94
N ARG A 293 -11.06 23.20 -46.19
CA ARG A 293 -12.19 22.82 -47.09
C ARG A 293 -12.48 21.30 -47.12
N HIS A 294 -13.77 21.01 -46.91
CA HIS A 294 -14.66 19.91 -47.31
C HIS A 294 -14.17 18.54 -47.80
N LEU A 295 -14.80 17.51 -47.20
CA LEU A 295 -14.99 16.11 -47.63
C LEU A 295 -15.63 15.98 -49.03
N PRO A 296 -15.47 14.79 -49.65
CA PRO A 296 -16.65 13.96 -49.87
C PRO A 296 -16.46 12.49 -49.46
N ALA A 297 -17.61 11.82 -49.35
CA ALA A 297 -17.84 10.47 -48.85
C ALA A 297 -17.36 9.34 -49.77
N GLY A 298 -17.15 8.16 -49.18
CA GLY A 298 -17.29 6.87 -49.85
C GLY A 298 -16.08 5.93 -49.72
N GLY A 299 -16.30 4.75 -49.12
CA GLY A 299 -15.46 3.57 -49.35
C GLY A 299 -14.87 2.94 -48.08
N SER A 300 -15.62 2.01 -47.49
CA SER A 300 -15.11 1.08 -46.47
C SER A 300 -14.13 0.07 -47.08
N PRO A 301 -12.92 -0.14 -46.54
CA PRO A 301 -12.15 -1.34 -46.82
C PRO A 301 -12.44 -2.39 -45.73
N ARG A 302 -13.02 -3.51 -46.17
CA ARG A 302 -13.02 -4.77 -45.42
C ARG A 302 -11.57 -5.20 -45.19
N CYS A 303 -11.10 -5.23 -43.95
CA CYS A 303 -9.87 -5.93 -43.60
C CYS A 303 -10.19 -7.35 -43.11
N ALA A 304 -9.51 -8.30 -43.74
CA ALA A 304 -9.69 -9.73 -43.61
C ALA A 304 -9.32 -10.25 -42.21
N ALA A 305 -10.11 -11.20 -41.73
CA ALA A 305 -9.81 -11.99 -40.55
C ALA A 305 -8.60 -12.90 -40.80
N ALA A 306 -7.45 -12.59 -40.19
CA ALA A 306 -6.35 -13.52 -40.05
C ALA A 306 -6.68 -14.51 -38.92
N ARG A 307 -6.90 -15.78 -39.26
CA ARG A 307 -7.05 -16.88 -38.31
C ARG A 307 -5.72 -17.13 -37.61
N ALA A 308 -5.64 -16.86 -36.31
CA ALA A 308 -4.54 -17.31 -35.46
C ALA A 308 -4.76 -18.78 -35.04
N ALA A 309 -3.75 -19.62 -35.25
CA ALA A 309 -3.71 -21.01 -34.80
C ALA A 309 -3.59 -21.10 -33.27
N PRO A 310 -4.16 -22.14 -32.62
CA PRO A 310 -4.18 -22.23 -31.16
C PRO A 310 -2.81 -22.58 -30.57
N TYR A 311 -2.35 -21.76 -29.62
CA TYR A 311 -1.24 -22.06 -28.72
C TYR A 311 -1.62 -23.25 -27.82
N ARG A 312 -0.86 -24.36 -27.89
CA ARG A 312 -1.00 -25.51 -26.98
C ARG A 312 -0.23 -25.24 -25.68
N VAL A 313 -0.96 -25.07 -24.58
CA VAL A 313 -0.39 -25.04 -23.22
C VAL A 313 -0.16 -26.47 -22.73
N ARG A 314 1.10 -26.83 -22.42
CA ARG A 314 1.44 -28.09 -21.73
C ARG A 314 0.98 -28.00 -20.27
N ARG A 315 0.12 -28.93 -19.83
CA ARG A 315 -0.29 -29.09 -18.42
C ARG A 315 0.87 -29.68 -17.59
N PRO A 316 1.13 -29.19 -16.36
CA PRO A 316 1.99 -29.88 -15.40
C PRO A 316 1.26 -31.10 -14.79
N PRO A 317 1.99 -32.13 -14.30
CA PRO A 317 1.40 -33.35 -13.78
C PRO A 317 0.70 -33.12 -12.42
N ARG A 318 -0.39 -33.86 -12.18
CA ARG A 318 -1.14 -33.88 -10.92
C ARG A 318 -0.32 -34.53 -9.79
N PRO A 319 -0.33 -34.01 -8.56
CA PRO A 319 0.19 -34.74 -7.41
C PRO A 319 -0.76 -35.87 -6.99
N ARG A 320 -0.16 -36.99 -6.57
CA ARG A 320 -0.82 -38.21 -6.09
C ARG A 320 -1.47 -38.00 -4.72
N SER A 321 -2.58 -38.69 -4.52
CA SER A 321 -3.36 -38.87 -3.29
C SER A 321 -2.59 -39.61 -2.19
N GLY A 322 -2.70 -39.18 -0.92
CA GLY A 322 -2.38 -40.01 0.25
C GLY A 322 -1.97 -39.29 1.56
N ALA A 323 -2.98 -38.82 2.32
CA ALA A 323 -3.07 -38.67 3.80
C ALA A 323 -2.11 -37.73 4.60
N PRO A 324 -2.46 -37.33 5.86
CA PRO A 324 -3.76 -37.12 6.50
C PRO A 324 -3.99 -35.67 6.99
N GLN A 325 -5.26 -35.37 7.27
CA GLN A 325 -5.76 -34.09 7.82
C GLN A 325 -5.37 -33.90 9.30
N CYS A 326 -5.03 -32.67 9.68
CA CYS A 326 -5.19 -32.16 11.04
C CYS A 326 -6.07 -30.91 11.00
N VAL A 327 -7.22 -31.03 11.67
CA VAL A 327 -8.29 -30.04 11.82
C VAL A 327 -8.05 -29.29 13.13
N LEU A 328 -8.15 -27.95 13.11
CA LEU A 328 -8.64 -27.14 14.24
C LEU A 328 -9.08 -25.78 13.67
N ALA A 329 -10.36 -25.64 13.34
CA ALA A 329 -11.42 -25.02 14.15
C ALA A 329 -11.67 -23.54 13.78
N ALA A 330 -12.53 -23.33 12.78
CA ALA A 330 -13.16 -22.06 12.44
C ALA A 330 -14.44 -21.87 13.25
N ARG A 331 -14.59 -20.72 13.93
CA ARG A 331 -15.86 -20.28 14.53
C ARG A 331 -16.73 -19.63 13.46
N GLN A 332 -17.91 -20.20 13.23
CA GLN A 332 -19.00 -19.59 12.48
C GLN A 332 -19.82 -18.67 13.41
N GLY A 333 -20.10 -17.44 12.98
CA GLY A 333 -21.01 -16.50 13.63
C GLY A 333 -22.18 -16.19 12.68
N ALA A 334 -23.39 -16.34 13.21
CA ALA A 334 -24.67 -16.31 12.50
C ALA A 334 -25.11 -14.91 12.07
N GLY A 335 -25.85 -14.85 10.95
CA GLY A 335 -26.55 -13.64 10.48
C GLY A 335 -27.93 -13.42 11.14
N PRO A 336 -28.52 -12.22 10.99
CA PRO A 336 -29.69 -11.78 11.75
C PRO A 336 -31.02 -12.12 11.08
N GLY A 337 -32.02 -12.43 11.90
CA GLY A 337 -33.41 -12.64 11.48
C GLY A 337 -34.26 -11.38 11.61
N HIS A 338 -35.23 -11.24 10.71
CA HIS A 338 -36.39 -10.35 10.86
C HIS A 338 -37.66 -11.07 10.37
N PRO A 339 -38.88 -10.63 10.77
CA PRO A 339 -39.88 -11.52 11.32
C PRO A 339 -41.07 -11.73 10.37
N ALA A 340 -41.74 -12.88 10.50
CA ALA A 340 -43.04 -13.11 9.88
C ALA A 340 -44.09 -13.32 10.97
N ALA A 341 -45.06 -12.41 10.99
CA ALA A 341 -46.29 -12.51 11.77
C ALA A 341 -47.24 -13.54 11.14
N ALA A 342 -47.80 -14.44 11.95
CA ALA A 342 -49.05 -15.12 11.63
C ALA A 342 -49.80 -15.47 12.91
N ARG A 343 -51.04 -14.96 12.97
CA ARG A 343 -52.05 -15.21 14.01
C ARG A 343 -52.58 -16.64 13.92
N ALA A 344 -52.86 -17.26 15.05
CA ALA A 344 -54.10 -18.02 15.30
C ALA A 344 -54.24 -18.37 16.80
N ARG A 345 -55.48 -18.43 17.26
CA ARG A 345 -55.93 -18.42 18.66
C ARG A 345 -56.15 -19.84 19.22
N THR A 346 -56.08 -19.91 20.57
CA THR A 346 -56.90 -20.70 21.54
C THR A 346 -56.78 -22.24 21.62
N PRO A 347 -57.23 -22.89 22.72
CA PRO A 347 -57.40 -22.45 24.12
C PRO A 347 -56.93 -23.47 25.20
N ARG A 348 -56.55 -23.01 26.40
CA ARG A 348 -57.25 -23.25 27.69
C ARG A 348 -56.57 -22.48 28.81
#